data_AF-A0A067KII1-F1
#
_entry.id   AF-A0A067KII1-F1
#
_cell.length_a   1.000
_cell.length_b   1.000
_cell.length_c   1.000
_cell.angle_alpha   90.00
_cell.angle_beta   90.00
_cell.angle_gamma   90.00
#
_symmetry.space_group_name_H-M   'P 1'
#
loop_
_entity.id
_entity.type
_entity.pdbx_description
1 polymer ?
#
loop_
_entity_poly.entity_id
_entity_poly.type
_entity_poly.pdbx_seq_one_letter_code
_entity_poly.pdbx_strand_id
1 'polypeptide(L)'
;MQSIPHHLAQHIRNVLVLSFHKGVPRVEARKYISAYEEDESRNETLLEFAKLDFNRVQLLHRQELGELFAGKLPYARDRILELYFWACSTQSEPYYALLRLMVTKYLTMVSLSDDTYDAYATMEEINALTDAFERCNISAIDQLPYYMKDLYKTFLDLFEETSNIVCKEGSVPTFGEYLHNGATSSSYGVVAAVCFVGMGKFAGIKEYEWLKANPKIANAVKIIGRLLNDIVSHEDEQKRGDCASSVECCKKE
;
A
#
# COMPACT_ATOMS: atom_id res chain seq x y z
N MET A 1 -2.87 6.79 -47.03
CA MET A 1 -3.12 6.15 -45.73
C MET A 1 -3.33 7.29 -44.74
N GLN A 2 -4.53 7.48 -44.21
CA GLN A 2 -4.77 8.56 -43.23
C GLN A 2 -3.91 8.30 -42.00
N SER A 3 -3.19 9.33 -41.53
CA SER A 3 -2.39 9.25 -40.32
C SER A 3 -3.31 9.08 -39.11
N ILE A 4 -2.98 8.14 -38.23
CA ILE A 4 -3.70 7.93 -36.98
C ILE A 4 -3.66 9.24 -36.17
N PRO A 5 -4.81 9.73 -35.66
CA PRO A 5 -4.86 10.91 -34.79
C PRO A 5 -3.92 10.78 -33.59
N HIS A 6 -3.36 11.91 -33.12
CA HIS A 6 -2.34 11.90 -32.07
C HIS A 6 -2.84 11.24 -30.76
N HIS A 7 -4.05 11.57 -30.28
CA HIS A 7 -4.63 10.92 -29.09
C HIS A 7 -4.78 9.41 -29.27
N LEU A 8 -5.19 8.95 -30.45
CA LEU A 8 -5.41 7.53 -30.70
C LEU A 8 -4.07 6.78 -30.73
N ALA A 9 -3.04 7.37 -31.34
CA ALA A 9 -1.68 6.83 -31.29
C ALA A 9 -1.13 6.79 -29.85
N GLN A 10 -1.41 7.82 -29.04
CA GLN A 10 -1.02 7.84 -27.63
C GLN A 10 -1.78 6.80 -26.79
N HIS A 11 -3.07 6.64 -27.03
CA HIS A 11 -3.89 5.62 -26.38
C HIS A 11 -3.38 4.21 -26.69
N ILE A 12 -3.08 3.92 -27.97
CA ILE A 12 -2.49 2.64 -28.39
C ILE A 12 -1.15 2.41 -27.69
N ARG A 13 -0.25 3.40 -27.67
CA ARG A 13 1.04 3.30 -26.95
C ARG A 13 0.84 2.98 -25.47
N ASN A 14 -0.09 3.67 -24.80
CA ASN A 14 -0.36 3.45 -23.38
C ASN A 14 -0.83 2.02 -23.10
N VAL A 15 -1.76 1.50 -23.91
CA VAL A 15 -2.31 0.14 -23.77
C VAL A 15 -1.25 -0.95 -24.05
N LEU A 16 -0.30 -0.67 -24.95
CA LEU A 16 0.83 -1.58 -25.22
C LEU A 16 1.83 -1.64 -24.07
N VAL A 17 2.03 -0.53 -23.34
CA VAL A 17 2.89 -0.51 -22.14
C VAL A 17 2.21 -1.23 -20.97
N LEU A 18 0.96 -0.88 -20.70
CA LEU A 18 0.16 -1.52 -19.66
C LEU A 18 -1.29 -1.60 -20.14
N SER A 19 -1.77 -2.83 -20.34
CA SER A 19 -3.14 -3.07 -20.75
C SER A 19 -4.13 -2.49 -19.74
N PHE A 20 -5.25 -1.93 -20.22
CA PHE A 20 -6.27 -1.27 -19.39
C PHE A 20 -6.68 -2.09 -18.14
N HIS A 21 -6.87 -3.41 -18.27
CA HIS A 21 -7.27 -4.29 -17.17
C HIS A 21 -6.18 -4.52 -16.10
N LYS A 22 -4.94 -4.13 -16.38
CA LYS A 22 -3.81 -4.14 -15.43
C LYS A 22 -3.46 -2.74 -14.92
N GLY A 23 -4.09 -1.71 -15.50
CA GLY A 23 -3.89 -0.32 -15.10
C GLY A 23 -4.65 0.01 -13.81
N VAL A 24 -4.13 0.98 -13.06
CA VAL A 24 -4.85 1.53 -11.91
C VAL A 24 -6.09 2.28 -12.42
N PRO A 25 -7.32 1.89 -12.06
CA PRO A 25 -8.54 2.44 -12.64
C PRO A 25 -8.59 3.97 -12.62
N ARG A 26 -8.11 4.59 -11.53
CA ARG A 26 -8.10 6.04 -11.38
C ARG A 26 -7.10 6.75 -12.32
N VAL A 27 -5.95 6.14 -12.58
CA VAL A 27 -4.95 6.64 -13.54
C VAL A 27 -5.49 6.48 -14.96
N GLU A 28 -6.08 5.32 -15.26
CA GLU A 28 -6.68 5.06 -16.57
C GLU A 28 -7.86 5.99 -16.85
N ALA A 29 -8.70 6.28 -15.85
CA ALA A 29 -9.76 7.28 -15.96
C ALA A 29 -9.20 8.66 -16.32
N ARG A 30 -8.11 9.10 -15.66
CA ARG A 30 -7.48 10.40 -15.96
C ARG A 30 -6.95 10.47 -17.40
N LYS A 31 -6.29 9.41 -17.86
CA LYS A 31 -5.79 9.30 -19.25
C LYS A 31 -6.94 9.30 -20.25
N TYR A 32 -7.99 8.53 -19.95
CA TYR A 32 -9.14 8.38 -20.83
C TYR A 32 -9.96 9.66 -20.93
N ILE A 33 -10.16 10.41 -19.83
CA ILE A 33 -10.83 11.72 -19.88
C ILE A 33 -10.13 12.66 -20.87
N SER A 34 -8.79 12.70 -20.88
CA SER A 34 -8.04 13.50 -21.86
C SER A 34 -8.17 12.99 -23.28
N ALA A 35 -8.15 11.68 -23.50
CA ALA A 35 -8.34 11.11 -24.83
C ALA A 35 -9.76 11.36 -25.35
N TYR A 36 -10.78 11.21 -24.49
CA TYR A 36 -12.20 11.41 -24.81
C TYR A 36 -12.53 12.88 -25.10
N GLU A 37 -11.81 13.82 -24.48
CA GLU A 37 -11.91 15.23 -24.82
C GLU A 37 -11.50 15.53 -26.27
N GLU A 38 -10.56 14.77 -26.84
CA GLU A 38 -10.14 14.95 -28.25
C GLU A 38 -11.02 14.19 -29.26
N ASP A 39 -11.95 13.36 -28.79
CA ASP A 39 -12.84 12.56 -29.65
C ASP A 39 -13.95 13.44 -30.26
N GLU A 40 -14.09 13.44 -31.58
CA GLU A 40 -15.13 14.19 -32.30
C GLU A 40 -16.56 13.69 -32.00
N SER A 41 -16.70 12.43 -31.57
CA SER A 41 -17.97 11.78 -31.24
C SER A 41 -18.36 11.89 -29.76
N ARG A 42 -17.58 12.64 -28.96
CA ARG A 42 -17.77 12.75 -27.52
C ARG A 42 -19.13 13.33 -27.15
N ASN A 43 -19.66 12.85 -26.02
CA ASN A 43 -20.82 13.44 -25.37
C ASN A 43 -20.35 14.49 -24.36
N GLU A 44 -20.69 15.76 -24.61
CA GLU A 44 -20.24 16.88 -23.77
C GLU A 44 -20.72 16.77 -22.32
N THR A 45 -21.96 16.33 -22.09
CA THR A 45 -22.50 16.12 -20.74
C THR A 45 -21.72 15.06 -19.97
N LEU A 46 -21.36 13.95 -20.64
CA LEU A 46 -20.55 12.89 -20.04
C LEU A 46 -19.13 13.38 -19.72
N LEU A 47 -18.51 14.14 -20.63
CA LEU A 47 -17.17 14.69 -20.42
C LEU A 47 -17.15 15.67 -19.23
N GLU A 48 -18.12 16.56 -19.16
CA GLU A 48 -18.26 17.52 -18.05
C GLU A 48 -18.45 16.78 -16.72
N PHE A 49 -19.37 15.81 -16.69
CA PHE A 49 -19.58 14.97 -15.50
C PHE A 49 -18.30 14.26 -15.07
N ALA A 50 -17.58 13.62 -16.00
CA ALA A 50 -16.36 12.89 -15.70
C ALA A 50 -15.27 13.81 -15.11
N LYS A 51 -15.10 15.02 -15.64
CA LYS A 51 -14.16 16.01 -15.11
C LYS A 51 -14.56 16.50 -13.71
N LEU A 52 -15.83 16.79 -13.50
CA LEU A 52 -16.34 17.26 -12.21
C LEU A 52 -16.21 16.19 -11.12
N ASP A 53 -16.63 14.95 -11.38
CA ASP A 53 -16.47 13.84 -10.44
C ASP A 53 -14.98 13.57 -10.17
N PHE A 54 -14.15 13.59 -11.21
CA PHE A 54 -12.71 13.39 -11.04
C PHE A 54 -12.11 14.42 -10.08
N ASN A 55 -12.39 15.71 -10.30
CA ASN A 55 -11.86 16.79 -9.47
C ASN A 55 -12.44 16.76 -8.05
N ARG A 56 -13.72 16.40 -7.89
CA ARG A 56 -14.37 16.25 -6.58
C ARG A 56 -13.68 15.18 -5.74
N VAL A 57 -13.47 13.99 -6.29
CA VAL A 57 -12.80 12.89 -5.57
C VAL A 57 -11.33 13.24 -5.32
N GLN A 58 -10.64 13.89 -6.26
CA GLN A 58 -9.27 14.35 -6.04
C GLN A 58 -9.18 15.38 -4.89
N LEU A 59 -10.17 16.25 -4.73
CA LEU A 59 -10.21 17.20 -3.62
C LEU A 59 -10.28 16.48 -2.26
N LEU A 60 -11.11 15.43 -2.15
CA LEU A 60 -11.17 14.60 -0.95
C LEU A 60 -9.82 13.94 -0.66
N HIS A 61 -9.17 13.39 -1.69
CA HIS A 61 -7.83 12.79 -1.53
C HIS A 61 -6.78 13.79 -1.04
N ARG A 62 -6.85 15.06 -1.47
CA ARG A 62 -5.95 16.12 -0.99
C ARG A 62 -6.22 16.50 0.46
N GLN A 63 -7.47 16.45 0.91
CA GLN A 63 -7.83 16.70 2.30
C GLN A 63 -7.28 15.59 3.21
N GLU A 64 -7.47 14.33 2.81
CA GLU A 64 -6.94 13.16 3.51
C GLU A 64 -5.40 13.22 3.63
N LEU A 65 -4.70 13.60 2.57
CA LEU A 65 -3.24 13.82 2.63
C LEU A 65 -2.84 14.85 3.69
N GLY A 66 -3.62 15.92 3.86
CA GLY A 66 -3.36 16.95 4.86
C GLY A 66 -3.35 16.42 6.30
N GLU A 67 -4.09 15.33 6.58
CA GLU A 67 -4.17 14.71 7.90
C GLU A 67 -2.99 13.76 8.19
N LEU A 68 -2.30 13.28 7.15
CA LEU A 68 -1.25 12.27 7.27
C LEU A 68 0.14 12.85 7.57
N PHE A 69 0.36 14.14 7.38
CA PHE A 69 1.67 14.77 7.62
C PHE A 69 1.97 14.90 9.13
N ALA A 70 2.65 13.90 9.72
CA ALA A 70 3.18 13.97 11.08
C ALA A 70 4.50 13.19 11.25
N GLY A 71 5.52 13.85 11.82
CA GLY A 71 6.77 13.25 12.34
C GLY A 71 7.74 12.68 11.29
N LYS A 72 9.05 12.92 11.46
CA LYS A 72 10.09 12.35 10.57
C LYS A 72 11.18 11.67 11.38
N LEU A 73 11.55 10.45 10.97
CA LEU A 73 12.83 9.86 11.33
C LEU A 73 13.88 10.33 10.30
N PRO A 74 15.02 10.92 10.70
CA PRO A 74 15.96 11.53 9.77
C PRO A 74 16.56 10.58 8.72
N TYR A 75 16.63 9.28 9.03
CA TYR A 75 17.26 8.27 8.19
C TYR A 75 16.32 7.59 7.20
N ALA A 76 15.00 7.67 7.42
CA ALA A 76 14.03 6.93 6.64
C ALA A 76 13.52 7.73 5.43
N ARG A 77 13.18 7.03 4.35
CA ARG A 77 12.70 7.67 3.12
C ARG A 77 11.32 8.28 3.35
N ASP A 78 11.15 9.57 3.02
CA ASP A 78 9.86 10.23 3.04
C ASP A 78 9.04 9.82 1.81
N ARG A 79 8.21 8.78 1.97
CA ARG A 79 7.41 8.18 0.89
C ARG A 79 5.90 8.33 1.09
N ILE A 80 5.47 9.22 1.98
CA ILE A 80 4.06 9.29 2.40
C ILE A 80 3.10 9.54 1.23
N LEU A 81 3.54 10.31 0.23
CA LEU A 81 2.77 10.59 -0.98
C LEU A 81 2.66 9.35 -1.87
N GLU A 82 3.75 8.62 -2.06
CA GLU A 82 3.79 7.38 -2.84
C GLU A 82 2.95 6.29 -2.17
N LEU A 83 3.02 6.17 -0.85
CA LEU A 83 2.26 5.20 -0.08
C LEU A 83 0.76 5.54 -0.04
N TYR A 84 0.42 6.83 0.04
CA TYR A 84 -0.96 7.27 -0.10
C TYR A 84 -1.50 7.03 -1.52
N PHE A 85 -0.66 7.24 -2.53
CA PHE A 85 -1.01 6.89 -3.91
C PHE A 85 -1.29 5.39 -4.06
N TRP A 86 -0.51 4.53 -3.40
CA TRP A 86 -0.79 3.08 -3.31
C TRP A 86 -2.16 2.80 -2.70
N ALA A 87 -2.53 3.45 -1.60
CA ALA A 87 -3.85 3.31 -0.99
C ALA A 87 -4.98 3.78 -1.92
N CYS A 88 -4.79 4.90 -2.64
CA CYS A 88 -5.72 5.37 -3.66
C CYS A 88 -5.85 4.40 -4.85
N SER A 89 -4.76 3.71 -5.20
CA SER A 89 -4.74 2.78 -6.33
C SER A 89 -5.57 1.53 -6.08
N THR A 90 -5.67 1.11 -4.82
CA THR A 90 -6.49 -0.03 -4.42
C THR A 90 -7.95 0.35 -4.25
N GLN A 91 -8.26 1.48 -3.60
CA GLN A 91 -9.62 1.93 -3.30
C GLN A 91 -9.74 3.45 -3.44
N SER A 92 -10.18 3.91 -4.60
CA SER A 92 -10.24 5.35 -4.94
C SER A 92 -11.57 6.01 -4.56
N GLU A 93 -12.58 5.21 -4.23
CA GLU A 93 -13.96 5.63 -4.04
C GLU A 93 -14.10 6.53 -2.80
N PRO A 94 -14.91 7.60 -2.87
CA PRO A 94 -14.92 8.65 -1.84
C PRO A 94 -15.32 8.16 -0.44
N TYR A 95 -16.10 7.07 -0.34
CA TYR A 95 -16.57 6.54 0.94
C TYR A 95 -15.53 5.64 1.67
N TYR A 96 -14.37 5.36 1.06
CA TYR A 96 -13.28 4.59 1.67
C TYR A 96 -12.14 5.46 2.23
N ALA A 97 -12.45 6.67 2.71
CA ALA A 97 -11.44 7.59 3.28
C ALA A 97 -10.67 6.96 4.45
N LEU A 98 -11.39 6.35 5.40
CA LEU A 98 -10.77 5.66 6.55
C LEU A 98 -9.81 4.56 6.10
N LEU A 99 -10.21 3.73 5.15
CA LEU A 99 -9.37 2.69 4.57
C LEU A 99 -8.09 3.29 3.99
N ARG A 100 -8.17 4.34 3.18
CA ARG A 100 -6.98 4.95 2.58
C ARG A 100 -6.02 5.51 3.62
N LEU A 101 -6.55 6.19 4.64
CA LEU A 101 -5.75 6.73 5.74
C LEU A 101 -5.03 5.60 6.49
N MET A 102 -5.76 4.54 6.87
CA MET A 102 -5.15 3.42 7.59
C MET A 102 -4.13 2.66 6.74
N VAL A 103 -4.48 2.30 5.49
CA VAL A 103 -3.55 1.61 4.58
C VAL A 103 -2.28 2.44 4.43
N THR A 104 -2.38 3.76 4.30
CA THR A 104 -1.21 4.63 4.21
C THR A 104 -0.37 4.59 5.49
N LYS A 105 -0.97 4.73 6.67
CA LYS A 105 -0.26 4.66 7.95
C LYS A 105 0.48 3.32 8.13
N TYR A 106 -0.19 2.21 7.82
CA TYR A 106 0.42 0.87 7.89
C TYR A 106 1.51 0.67 6.84
N LEU A 107 1.33 1.15 5.61
CA LEU A 107 2.38 1.13 4.59
C LEU A 107 3.59 1.98 4.99
N THR A 108 3.37 3.12 5.66
CA THR A 108 4.46 3.94 6.20
C THR A 108 5.22 3.15 7.26
N MET A 109 4.52 2.52 8.21
CA MET A 109 5.16 1.66 9.21
C MET A 109 5.96 0.51 8.58
N VAL A 110 5.41 -0.15 7.56
CA VAL A 110 6.12 -1.19 6.81
C VAL A 110 7.37 -0.63 6.16
N SER A 111 7.28 0.50 5.46
CA SER A 111 8.42 1.12 4.78
C SER A 111 9.51 1.58 5.75
N LEU A 112 9.13 2.08 6.94
CA LEU A 112 10.08 2.46 7.99
C LEU A 112 10.78 1.23 8.57
N SER A 113 10.02 0.16 8.84
CA SER A 113 10.59 -1.11 9.30
C SER A 113 11.51 -1.72 8.23
N ASP A 114 11.12 -1.72 6.97
CA ASP A 114 11.93 -2.19 5.83
C ASP A 114 13.29 -1.47 5.77
N ASP A 115 13.28 -0.13 5.77
CA ASP A 115 14.50 0.70 5.82
C ASP A 115 15.37 0.37 7.05
N THR A 116 14.72 0.10 8.19
CA THR A 116 15.42 -0.23 9.45
C THR A 116 16.11 -1.60 9.35
N TYR A 117 15.42 -2.63 8.87
CA TYR A 117 15.93 -4.00 8.82
C TYR A 117 16.97 -4.20 7.72
N ASP A 118 16.77 -3.61 6.55
CA ASP A 118 17.60 -3.90 5.38
C ASP A 118 18.83 -2.99 5.27
N ALA A 119 18.76 -1.76 5.80
CA ALA A 119 19.79 -0.75 5.55
C ALA A 119 20.45 -0.13 6.80
N TYR A 120 19.82 -0.20 7.99
CA TYR A 120 20.26 0.62 9.13
C TYR A 120 20.65 -0.18 10.39
N ALA A 121 19.81 -1.12 10.82
CA ALA A 121 19.97 -1.81 12.09
C ALA A 121 21.06 -2.89 12.04
N THR A 122 21.78 -3.09 13.15
CA THR A 122 22.66 -4.27 13.28
C THR A 122 21.83 -5.53 13.54
N MET A 123 22.43 -6.71 13.38
CA MET A 123 21.73 -7.98 13.63
C MET A 123 21.21 -8.09 15.06
N GLU A 124 21.95 -7.58 16.05
CA GLU A 124 21.52 -7.52 17.45
C GLU A 124 20.30 -6.59 17.63
N GLU A 125 20.33 -5.42 16.98
CA GLU A 125 19.22 -4.46 17.02
C GLU A 125 17.97 -5.00 16.30
N ILE A 126 18.14 -5.70 15.18
CA ILE A 126 17.09 -6.42 14.45
C ILE A 126 16.42 -7.45 15.36
N ASN A 127 17.20 -8.24 16.10
CA ASN A 127 16.66 -9.24 17.02
C ASN A 127 15.89 -8.59 18.18
N ALA A 128 16.42 -7.49 18.74
CA ALA A 128 15.75 -6.74 19.81
C ALA A 128 14.43 -6.13 19.32
N LEU A 129 14.43 -5.54 18.12
CA LEU A 129 13.23 -4.97 17.50
C LEU A 129 12.19 -6.06 17.18
N THR A 130 12.64 -7.23 16.71
CA THR A 130 11.77 -8.37 16.45
C THR A 130 11.12 -8.89 17.73
N ASP A 131 11.88 -9.11 18.81
CA ASP A 131 11.33 -9.52 20.12
C ASP A 131 10.35 -8.47 20.67
N ALA A 132 10.65 -7.17 20.50
CA ALA A 132 9.72 -6.11 20.89
C ALA A 132 8.42 -6.15 20.09
N PHE A 133 8.46 -6.37 18.77
CA PHE A 133 7.27 -6.54 17.96
C PHE A 133 6.46 -7.78 18.33
N GLU A 134 7.12 -8.90 18.67
CA GLU A 134 6.44 -10.11 19.15
C GLU A 134 5.74 -9.89 20.50
N ARG A 135 6.38 -9.14 21.42
CA ARG A 135 5.77 -8.78 22.72
C ARG A 135 4.64 -7.75 22.59
N CYS A 136 4.72 -6.88 21.58
CA CYS A 136 3.74 -5.85 21.25
C CYS A 136 3.17 -5.07 22.46
N ASN A 137 4.06 -4.60 23.34
CA ASN A 137 3.67 -3.79 24.47
C ASN A 137 4.80 -2.83 24.88
N ILE A 138 4.41 -1.73 25.52
CA ILE A 138 5.33 -0.63 25.82
C ILE A 138 6.52 -1.04 26.71
N SER A 139 6.42 -2.13 27.49
CA SER A 139 7.52 -2.57 28.36
C SER A 139 8.77 -3.03 27.59
N ALA A 140 8.62 -3.40 26.31
CA ALA A 140 9.74 -3.78 25.47
C ALA A 140 10.56 -2.58 24.98
N ILE A 141 10.04 -1.35 25.08
CA ILE A 141 10.67 -0.15 24.50
C ILE A 141 12.06 0.14 25.08
N ASP A 142 12.30 -0.22 26.34
CA ASP A 142 13.57 0.06 27.01
C ASP A 142 14.71 -0.83 26.53
N GLN A 143 14.40 -1.93 25.86
CA GLN A 143 15.36 -2.86 25.27
C GLN A 143 15.82 -2.38 23.87
N LEU A 144 15.17 -1.36 23.31
CA LEU A 144 15.46 -0.86 21.98
C LEU A 144 16.47 0.31 22.00
N PRO A 145 17.31 0.41 20.95
CA PRO A 145 18.11 1.61 20.69
C PRO A 145 17.24 2.86 20.67
N TYR A 146 17.80 3.99 21.13
CA TYR A 146 17.06 5.26 21.25
C TYR A 146 16.33 5.66 19.96
N TYR A 147 16.96 5.48 18.80
CA TYR A 147 16.41 5.86 17.50
C TYR A 147 15.23 4.98 17.03
N MET A 148 15.06 3.77 17.61
CA MET A 148 13.95 2.86 17.32
C MET A 148 12.77 3.03 18.26
N LYS A 149 12.95 3.70 19.41
CA LYS A 149 11.89 3.88 20.40
C LYS A 149 10.70 4.64 19.80
N ASP A 150 10.95 5.67 19.01
CA ASP A 150 9.89 6.44 18.35
C ASP A 150 9.17 5.60 17.29
N LEU A 151 9.90 4.77 16.53
CA LEU A 151 9.31 3.82 15.58
C LEU A 151 8.38 2.84 16.29
N TYR A 152 8.86 2.20 17.35
CA TYR A 152 8.09 1.22 18.12
C TYR A 152 6.89 1.85 18.82
N LYS A 153 7.03 3.07 19.36
CA LYS A 153 5.91 3.80 19.94
C LYS A 153 4.85 4.14 18.89
N THR A 154 5.27 4.64 17.73
CA THR A 154 4.35 4.94 16.61
C THR A 154 3.58 3.69 16.16
N PHE A 155 4.24 2.53 16.15
CA PHE A 155 3.61 1.25 15.87
C PHE A 155 2.52 0.89 16.89
N LEU A 156 2.82 1.01 18.19
CA LEU A 156 1.86 0.72 19.26
C LEU A 156 0.66 1.69 19.22
N ASP A 157 0.93 2.98 19.02
CA ASP A 157 -0.10 4.02 18.91
C ASP A 157 -1.04 3.73 17.72
N LEU A 158 -0.49 3.30 16.57
CA LEU A 158 -1.29 2.92 15.39
C LEU A 158 -2.16 1.68 15.65
N PHE A 159 -1.66 0.71 16.42
CA PHE A 159 -2.42 -0.48 16.79
C PHE A 159 -3.56 -0.16 17.76
N GLU A 160 -3.30 0.71 18.73
CA GLU A 160 -4.34 1.20 19.62
C GLU A 160 -5.41 1.99 18.85
N GLU A 161 -5.01 2.87 17.91
CA GLU A 161 -5.93 3.57 17.00
C GLU A 161 -6.82 2.57 16.24
N THR A 162 -6.19 1.54 15.64
CA THR A 162 -6.90 0.50 14.87
C THR A 162 -7.87 -0.29 15.75
N SER A 163 -7.43 -0.68 16.95
CA SER A 163 -8.26 -1.40 17.91
C SER A 163 -9.48 -0.57 18.32
N ASN A 164 -9.30 0.72 18.56
CA ASN A 164 -10.37 1.65 18.91
C ASN A 164 -11.40 1.83 17.79
N ILE A 165 -10.96 1.80 16.53
CA ILE A 165 -11.86 1.82 15.35
C ILE A 165 -12.68 0.53 15.31
N VAL A 166 -12.04 -0.63 15.41
CA VAL A 166 -12.71 -1.94 15.36
C VAL A 166 -13.69 -2.14 16.52
N CYS A 167 -13.31 -1.71 17.74
CA CYS A 167 -14.18 -1.81 18.93
C CYS A 167 -15.46 -0.98 18.81
N LYS A 168 -15.46 0.10 18.00
CA LYS A 168 -16.66 0.90 17.74
C LYS A 168 -17.58 0.27 16.69
N GLU A 169 -17.05 -0.58 15.80
CA GLU A 169 -17.80 -1.16 14.67
C GLU A 169 -18.20 -2.64 14.84
N GLY A 170 -17.72 -3.28 15.91
CA GLY A 170 -18.23 -4.56 16.38
C GLY A 170 -17.54 -5.79 15.77
N SER A 171 -16.76 -6.46 16.63
CA SER A 171 -16.12 -7.80 16.50
C SER A 171 -14.62 -7.76 16.15
N VAL A 172 -13.80 -8.33 17.04
CA VAL A 172 -12.33 -8.24 17.12
C VAL A 172 -11.67 -9.62 16.94
N PRO A 173 -10.64 -9.79 16.07
CA PRO A 173 -9.64 -10.86 16.17
C PRO A 173 -8.49 -10.47 17.12
N THR A 174 -7.85 -11.43 17.79
CA THR A 174 -6.75 -11.14 18.72
C THR A 174 -5.41 -10.97 18.00
N PHE A 175 -4.52 -10.13 18.53
CA PHE A 175 -3.22 -9.82 17.91
C PHE A 175 -2.32 -11.06 17.75
N GLY A 176 -2.40 -12.04 18.66
CA GLY A 176 -1.66 -13.31 18.53
C GLY A 176 -2.12 -14.18 17.35
N GLU A 177 -3.31 -13.93 16.80
CA GLU A 177 -3.87 -14.65 15.64
C GLU A 177 -3.43 -14.06 14.29
N TYR A 178 -2.76 -12.91 14.29
CA TYR A 178 -2.30 -12.17 13.11
C TYR A 178 -0.90 -12.60 12.64
N LEU A 179 -0.09 -13.20 13.51
CA LEU A 179 1.33 -13.46 13.26
C LEU A 179 1.59 -14.93 12.85
N HIS A 180 1.37 -15.31 11.57
CA HIS A 180 2.00 -16.53 11.02
C HIS A 180 2.39 -16.47 9.52
N ASN A 181 3.70 -16.33 9.31
CA ASN A 181 4.62 -16.93 8.33
C ASN A 181 4.60 -16.64 6.80
N GLY A 182 5.82 -16.42 6.29
CA GLY A 182 6.36 -16.91 5.00
C GLY A 182 6.09 -16.07 3.76
N ALA A 183 4.84 -15.69 3.52
CA ALA A 183 4.48 -14.62 2.59
C ALA A 183 4.38 -13.25 3.30
N THR A 184 4.80 -13.25 4.58
CA THR A 184 4.67 -12.19 5.60
C THR A 184 5.58 -10.99 5.34
N SER A 185 6.76 -11.17 4.72
CA SER A 185 7.69 -10.05 4.45
C SER A 185 7.18 -9.10 3.38
N SER A 186 6.19 -9.51 2.57
CA SER A 186 5.67 -8.71 1.45
C SER A 186 4.68 -7.63 1.86
N SER A 187 4.31 -7.58 3.15
CA SER A 187 3.29 -6.70 3.72
C SER A 187 1.88 -6.76 3.08
N TYR A 188 1.69 -7.41 1.94
CA TYR A 188 0.39 -7.55 1.27
C TYR A 188 -0.68 -8.24 2.12
N GLY A 189 -0.28 -9.13 3.05
CA GLY A 189 -1.20 -9.70 4.04
C GLY A 189 -1.70 -8.66 5.05
N VAL A 190 -0.81 -7.78 5.50
CA VAL A 190 -1.11 -6.65 6.39
C VAL A 190 -2.04 -5.66 5.69
N VAL A 191 -1.71 -5.28 4.45
CA VAL A 191 -2.52 -4.36 3.64
C VAL A 191 -3.93 -4.92 3.44
N ALA A 192 -4.07 -6.21 3.13
CA ALA A 192 -5.39 -6.84 2.97
C ALA A 192 -6.21 -6.84 4.28
N ALA A 193 -5.58 -7.11 5.42
CA ALA A 193 -6.25 -7.07 6.72
C ALA A 193 -6.71 -5.64 7.07
N VAL A 194 -5.85 -4.64 6.86
CA VAL A 194 -6.15 -3.22 7.09
C VAL A 194 -7.27 -2.74 6.16
N CYS A 195 -7.29 -3.20 4.90
CA CYS A 195 -8.40 -2.94 4.00
C CYS A 195 -9.73 -3.44 4.58
N PHE A 196 -9.79 -4.66 5.12
CA PHE A 196 -11.03 -5.17 5.74
C PHE A 196 -11.45 -4.34 6.95
N VAL A 197 -10.51 -3.95 7.82
CA VAL A 197 -10.82 -3.04 8.93
C VAL A 197 -11.36 -1.70 8.42
N GLY A 198 -10.77 -1.15 7.35
CA GLY A 198 -11.15 0.14 6.79
C GLY A 198 -12.45 0.14 6.00
N MET A 199 -12.91 -1.03 5.59
CA MET A 199 -14.23 -1.25 5.01
C MET A 199 -15.33 -1.27 6.08
N GLY A 200 -14.96 -1.32 7.37
CA GLY A 200 -15.90 -1.20 8.47
C GLY A 200 -17.02 -2.24 8.41
N LYS A 201 -18.28 -1.83 8.54
CA LYS A 201 -19.47 -2.71 8.49
C LYS A 201 -19.57 -3.66 7.27
N PHE A 202 -18.79 -3.44 6.21
CA PHE A 202 -18.80 -4.29 5.01
C PHE A 202 -17.90 -5.53 5.14
N ALA A 203 -16.98 -5.56 6.11
CA ALA A 203 -16.10 -6.71 6.38
C ALA A 203 -15.91 -6.88 7.89
N GLY A 204 -16.04 -8.12 8.38
CA GLY A 204 -15.91 -8.44 9.80
C GLY A 204 -14.95 -9.60 10.07
N ILE A 205 -15.11 -10.23 11.24
CA ILE A 205 -14.27 -11.36 11.67
C ILE A 205 -14.23 -12.48 10.63
N LYS A 206 -15.34 -12.74 9.92
CA LYS A 206 -15.41 -13.85 8.96
C LYS A 206 -14.46 -13.64 7.78
N GLU A 207 -14.43 -12.43 7.24
CA GLU A 207 -13.53 -12.05 6.15
C GLU A 207 -12.07 -12.07 6.60
N TYR A 208 -11.81 -11.70 7.85
CA TYR A 208 -10.48 -11.81 8.45
C TYR A 208 -10.03 -13.27 8.62
N GLU A 209 -10.85 -14.14 9.20
CA GLU A 209 -10.53 -15.58 9.34
C GLU A 209 -10.35 -16.25 7.98
N TRP A 210 -11.17 -15.85 6.99
CA TRP A 210 -10.98 -16.30 5.61
C TRP A 210 -9.63 -15.84 5.05
N LEU A 211 -9.21 -14.59 5.27
CA LEU A 211 -7.91 -14.09 4.81
C LEU A 211 -6.75 -14.83 5.49
N LYS A 212 -6.87 -15.08 6.79
CA LYS A 212 -5.90 -15.81 7.63
C LYS A 212 -5.69 -17.25 7.14
N ALA A 213 -6.73 -17.89 6.62
CA ALA A 213 -6.63 -19.20 5.97
C ALA A 213 -5.79 -19.19 4.67
N ASN A 214 -5.23 -18.05 4.28
CA ASN A 214 -4.41 -17.82 3.10
C ASN A 214 -5.01 -18.43 1.82
N PRO A 215 -6.22 -18.00 1.44
CA PRO A 215 -6.95 -18.55 0.31
C PRO A 215 -6.17 -18.32 -0.98
N LYS A 216 -6.44 -19.14 -2.00
CA LYS A 216 -5.69 -19.11 -3.28
C LYS A 216 -5.55 -17.70 -3.87
N ILE A 217 -6.61 -16.88 -3.77
CA ILE A 217 -6.59 -15.49 -4.25
C ILE A 217 -5.63 -14.60 -3.45
N ALA A 218 -5.62 -14.69 -2.12
CA ALA A 218 -4.71 -13.92 -1.28
C ALA A 218 -3.26 -14.35 -1.54
N ASN A 219 -3.02 -15.66 -1.69
CA ASN A 219 -1.70 -16.17 -2.04
C ASN A 219 -1.24 -15.68 -3.43
N ALA A 220 -2.12 -15.71 -4.43
CA ALA A 220 -1.81 -15.23 -5.78
C ALA A 220 -1.46 -13.74 -5.79
N VAL A 221 -2.22 -12.90 -5.06
CA VAL A 221 -1.93 -11.45 -4.94
C VAL A 221 -0.56 -11.22 -4.32
N LYS A 222 -0.21 -11.94 -3.23
CA LYS A 222 1.11 -11.84 -2.59
C LYS A 222 2.25 -12.20 -3.54
N ILE A 223 2.09 -13.28 -4.31
CA ILE A 223 3.09 -13.72 -5.29
C ILE A 223 3.24 -12.70 -6.41
N ILE A 224 2.13 -12.26 -7.03
CA ILE A 224 2.17 -11.29 -8.13
C ILE A 224 2.79 -9.98 -7.65
N GLY A 225 2.36 -9.47 -6.50
CA GLY A 225 2.90 -8.24 -5.91
C GLY A 225 4.39 -8.33 -5.66
N ARG A 226 4.86 -9.42 -5.02
CA ARG A 226 6.30 -9.64 -4.78
C ARG A 226 7.11 -9.71 -6.08
N LEU A 227 6.68 -10.50 -7.05
CA LEU A 227 7.40 -10.64 -8.33
C LEU A 227 7.47 -9.30 -9.08
N LEU A 228 6.37 -8.54 -9.13
CA LEU A 228 6.37 -7.23 -9.79
C LEU A 228 7.27 -6.24 -9.05
N ASN A 229 7.27 -6.26 -7.72
CA ASN A 229 8.17 -5.43 -6.92
C ASN A 229 9.62 -5.74 -7.27
N ASP A 230 10.04 -7.01 -7.13
CA ASP A 230 11.40 -7.46 -7.38
C ASP A 230 11.88 -7.13 -8.81
N ILE A 231 11.04 -7.28 -9.83
CA ILE A 231 11.40 -6.93 -11.21
C ILE A 231 11.71 -5.42 -11.34
N VAL A 232 10.92 -4.58 -10.67
CA VAL A 232 11.06 -3.12 -10.76
C VAL A 232 12.24 -2.61 -9.92
N SER A 233 12.52 -3.24 -8.77
CA SER A 233 13.55 -2.79 -7.85
C SER A 233 14.92 -3.47 -8.05
N HIS A 234 14.99 -4.56 -8.81
CA HIS A 234 16.18 -5.40 -9.00
C HIS A 234 17.49 -4.61 -9.23
N GLU A 235 17.50 -3.69 -10.19
CA GLU A 235 18.74 -2.98 -10.55
C GLU A 235 19.25 -2.09 -9.42
N ASP A 236 18.35 -1.49 -8.64
CA ASP A 236 18.71 -0.60 -7.55
C ASP A 236 19.04 -1.38 -6.27
N GLU A 237 18.34 -2.48 -6.01
CA GLU A 237 18.66 -3.44 -4.93
C GLU A 237 20.06 -4.03 -5.10
N GLN A 238 20.43 -4.42 -6.32
CA GLN A 238 21.76 -4.93 -6.62
C GLN A 238 22.87 -3.91 -6.40
N LYS A 239 22.61 -2.62 -6.68
CA LYS A 239 23.59 -1.54 -6.42
C LYS A 239 23.79 -1.30 -4.92
N ARG A 240 22.75 -1.51 -4.10
CA ARG A 240 22.80 -1.34 -2.65
C ARG A 240 23.43 -2.52 -1.92
N GLY A 241 23.50 -3.68 -2.57
CA GLY A 241 23.98 -4.91 -1.95
C GLY A 241 22.90 -5.62 -1.13
N ASP A 242 21.63 -5.37 -1.46
CA ASP A 242 20.48 -6.02 -0.82
C ASP A 242 20.51 -7.55 -1.08
N CYS A 243 19.71 -8.30 -0.31
CA CYS A 243 19.58 -9.75 -0.49
C CYS A 243 19.08 -10.12 -1.90
N ALA A 244 19.34 -11.36 -2.32
CA ALA A 244 18.91 -11.84 -3.64
C ALA A 244 17.38 -11.78 -3.79
N SER A 245 16.89 -11.15 -4.87
CA SER A 245 15.48 -11.10 -5.22
C SER A 245 15.10 -12.30 -6.12
N SER A 246 13.83 -12.37 -6.51
CA SER A 246 13.35 -13.42 -7.43
C SER A 246 14.08 -13.43 -8.77
N VAL A 247 14.61 -12.29 -9.24
CA VAL A 247 15.34 -12.19 -10.51
C VAL A 247 16.67 -12.94 -10.45
N GLU A 248 17.42 -12.82 -9.35
CA GLU A 248 18.69 -13.51 -9.13
C GLU A 248 18.47 -14.99 -8.90
N CYS A 249 17.38 -15.36 -8.22
CA CYS A 249 17.02 -16.77 -8.01
C CYS A 249 16.74 -17.46 -9.35
N CYS A 250 15.96 -16.81 -10.24
CA CYS A 250 15.66 -17.34 -11.57
C CYS A 250 16.89 -17.45 -12.47
N LYS A 251 17.87 -16.54 -12.35
CA LYS A 251 19.13 -16.60 -13.12
C LYS A 251 20.06 -17.76 -12.70
N LYS A 252 19.84 -18.37 -11.54
CA LYS A 252 20.67 -19.47 -11.01
C LYS A 252 20.14 -20.87 -11.38
N GLU A 253 18.91 -20.95 -11.87
CA GLU A 253 18.27 -22.17 -12.38
C GLU A 253 18.58 -22.38 -13.87
#